data_AF-A0A2Z7CIQ9-F1
#
_entry.id   AF-A0A2Z7CIQ9-F1
#
_cell.length_a   1.000
_cell.length_b   1.000
_cell.length_c   1.000
_cell.angle_alpha   90.00
_cell.angle_beta   90.00
_cell.angle_gamma   90.00
#
_symmetry.space_group_name_H-M   'P 1'
#
loop_
_entity.id
_entity.type
_entity.pdbx_description
1 polymer ?
#
loop_
_entity_poly.entity_id
_entity_poly.type
_entity_poly.pdbx_seq_one_letter_code
_entity_poly.pdbx_strand_id
1 'polypeptide(L)'
;MLLQMNGNKEFDVPSLTLKESSGLELTHDDFHDLLDEALYESDDFRMYGYKVTRCPRRYRHNWMSCPFMHFGEKARRRDPRLYNYVGILCPDHKDGMCLRGDSCVFAHGAFEHWLHPDKYRTRMCNARAFCSRRVCFFAHSVQELRQETCYPWY
;
A
#
# COMPACT_ATOMS: atom_id res chain seq x y z
N MET A 1 53.41 1.27 -4.80
CA MET A 1 52.01 1.02 -4.37
C MET A 1 51.23 2.27 -4.73
N LEU A 2 50.43 2.25 -5.80
CA LEU A 2 48.96 1.98 -5.78
C LEU A 2 48.25 2.88 -4.77
N LEU A 3 47.14 3.59 -5.01
CA LEU A 3 46.28 3.98 -6.15
C LEU A 3 45.15 4.78 -5.48
N GLN A 4 44.62 5.85 -6.11
CA GLN A 4 43.24 6.42 -6.01
C GLN A 4 43.31 7.87 -6.57
N MET A 5 42.84 8.28 -7.77
CA MET A 5 41.51 8.18 -8.44
C MET A 5 40.37 8.72 -7.55
N ASN A 6 39.54 9.73 -7.89
CA ASN A 6 39.16 10.49 -9.11
C ASN A 6 38.64 11.87 -8.63
N GLY A 7 38.70 13.00 -9.34
CA GLY A 7 38.20 13.25 -10.70
C GLY A 7 36.77 13.81 -10.65
N ASN A 8 36.60 15.04 -10.16
CA ASN A 8 35.32 15.77 -10.20
C ASN A 8 35.03 16.14 -11.66
N LYS A 9 34.23 15.33 -12.35
CA LYS A 9 33.63 15.71 -13.62
C LYS A 9 32.25 16.32 -13.33
N GLU A 10 32.21 17.63 -13.40
CA GLU A 10 31.00 18.38 -13.70
C GLU A 10 30.51 17.90 -15.07
N PHE A 11 29.36 17.23 -15.10
CA PHE A 11 28.71 16.86 -16.35
C PHE A 11 27.66 17.92 -16.64
N ASP A 12 27.99 18.82 -17.56
CA ASP A 12 27.03 19.70 -18.22
C ASP A 12 25.95 18.85 -18.89
N VAL A 13 24.73 18.94 -18.39
CA VAL A 13 23.56 18.35 -19.04
C VAL A 13 23.01 19.40 -20.02
N PRO A 14 22.90 19.10 -21.33
CA PRO A 14 22.39 20.06 -22.30
C PRO A 14 20.93 20.43 -22.00
N SER A 15 20.66 21.73 -21.91
CA SER A 15 19.31 22.28 -21.87
C SER A 15 18.59 21.95 -23.19
N LEU A 16 17.81 20.87 -23.17
CA LEU A 16 16.88 20.56 -24.26
C LEU A 16 15.60 21.36 -24.00
N THR A 17 15.46 22.47 -24.72
CA THR A 17 14.25 23.28 -24.75
C THR A 17 13.14 22.54 -25.48
N LEU A 18 12.31 21.82 -24.72
CA LEU A 18 10.99 21.37 -25.18
C LEU A 18 10.01 22.54 -25.03
N LYS A 19 9.39 22.90 -26.15
CA LYS A 19 8.44 24.01 -26.27
C LYS A 19 7.24 23.82 -25.35
N GLU A 20 6.87 24.91 -24.69
CA GLU A 20 5.68 25.06 -23.87
C GLU A 20 4.40 24.68 -24.63
N SER A 21 3.58 23.84 -24.01
CA SER A 21 2.13 23.92 -24.15
C SER A 21 1.47 23.33 -22.90
N SER A 22 0.62 24.15 -22.27
CA SER A 22 -0.12 24.00 -21.00
C SER A 22 0.71 24.08 -19.72
N GLY A 23 0.90 25.32 -19.24
CA GLY A 23 1.57 25.64 -17.99
C GLY A 23 0.77 25.21 -16.76
N LEU A 24 1.21 24.12 -16.14
CA LEU A 24 1.05 23.88 -14.71
C LEU A 24 2.48 23.82 -14.16
N GLU A 25 2.93 24.87 -13.47
CA GLU A 25 4.22 24.85 -12.76
C GLU A 25 4.07 23.94 -11.54
N LEU A 26 4.43 22.67 -11.68
CA LEU A 26 4.49 21.73 -10.56
C LEU A 26 5.69 22.08 -9.70
N THR A 27 5.47 22.39 -8.42
CA THR A 27 6.56 22.64 -7.48
C THR A 27 7.29 21.32 -7.17
N HIS A 28 8.51 21.42 -6.65
CA HIS A 28 9.27 20.25 -6.17
C HIS A 28 8.47 19.43 -5.14
N ASP A 29 7.65 20.10 -4.32
CA ASP A 29 6.79 19.47 -3.33
C ASP A 29 5.58 18.78 -3.99
N ASP A 30 5.00 19.36 -5.04
CA ASP A 30 3.92 18.72 -5.81
C ASP A 30 4.38 17.44 -6.53
N PHE A 31 5.63 17.41 -6.99
CA PHE A 31 6.21 16.22 -7.62
C PHE A 31 6.41 15.08 -6.60
N HIS A 32 6.87 15.41 -5.39
CA HIS A 32 7.05 14.43 -4.32
C HIS A 32 5.71 13.85 -3.84
N ASP A 33 4.67 14.68 -3.72
CA ASP A 33 3.33 14.22 -3.31
C ASP A 33 2.69 13.30 -4.36
N LEU A 34 2.86 13.58 -5.66
CA LEU A 34 2.38 12.71 -6.73
C LEU A 34 3.10 11.36 -6.77
N LEU A 35 4.41 11.36 -6.51
CA LEU A 35 5.20 10.13 -6.38
C LEU A 35 4.73 9.28 -5.20
N ASP A 36 4.49 9.91 -4.04
CA ASP A 36 3.98 9.25 -2.84
C ASP A 36 2.61 8.60 -3.08
N GLU A 37 1.68 9.30 -3.73
CA GLU A 37 0.36 8.73 -4.05
C GLU A 37 0.46 7.51 -4.98
N ALA A 38 1.27 7.60 -6.05
CA ALA A 38 1.49 6.45 -6.94
C ALA A 38 2.13 5.25 -6.21
N LEU A 39 3.06 5.50 -5.29
CA LEU A 39 3.66 4.46 -4.45
C LEU A 39 2.64 3.81 -3.52
N TYR A 40 1.76 4.59 -2.89
CA TYR A 40 0.73 4.09 -1.97
C TYR A 40 -0.43 3.37 -2.69
N GLU A 41 -0.58 3.57 -3.99
CA GLU A 41 -1.54 2.85 -4.83
C GLU A 41 -1.02 1.51 -5.37
N SER A 42 0.29 1.25 -5.29
CA SER A 42 0.90 0.00 -5.76
C SER A 42 0.37 -1.23 -5.02
N ASP A 43 0.26 -2.36 -5.74
CA ASP A 43 -0.16 -3.65 -5.17
C ASP A 43 0.70 -4.07 -3.98
N ASP A 44 2.02 -3.95 -4.10
CA ASP A 44 2.97 -4.30 -3.03
C ASP A 44 2.72 -3.47 -1.77
N PHE A 45 2.56 -2.16 -1.91
CA PHE A 45 2.26 -1.33 -0.75
C PHE A 45 0.88 -1.67 -0.17
N ARG A 46 -0.15 -1.87 -1.00
CA ARG A 46 -1.50 -2.25 -0.55
C ARG A 46 -1.49 -3.55 0.25
N MET A 47 -0.72 -4.54 -0.19
CA MET A 47 -0.61 -5.84 0.48
C MET A 47 0.26 -5.81 1.74
N TYR A 48 1.41 -5.13 1.72
CA TYR A 48 2.43 -5.28 2.76
C TYR A 48 2.71 -4.01 3.59
N GLY A 49 2.35 -2.83 3.10
CA GLY A 49 2.62 -1.54 3.77
C GLY A 49 1.38 -0.88 4.37
N TYR A 50 0.25 -0.93 3.66
CA TYR A 50 -0.98 -0.23 4.02
C TYR A 50 -1.48 -0.67 5.39
N LYS A 51 -1.53 0.28 6.33
CA LYS A 51 -1.93 0.11 7.74
C LYS A 51 -1.09 -0.91 8.54
N VAL A 52 0.11 -1.22 8.05
CA VAL A 52 1.09 -2.08 8.73
C VAL A 52 2.11 -1.23 9.48
N THR A 53 2.81 -0.35 8.76
CA THR A 53 3.86 0.51 9.32
C THR A 53 3.27 1.74 10.01
N ARG A 54 3.84 2.15 11.15
CA ARG A 54 3.40 3.36 11.86
C ARG A 54 3.55 4.62 11.01
N CYS A 55 2.60 5.53 11.14
CA CYS A 55 2.64 6.82 10.43
C CYS A 55 3.86 7.66 10.85
N PRO A 56 4.71 8.10 9.90
CA PRO A 56 5.89 8.93 10.20
C PRO A 56 5.54 10.41 10.42
N ARG A 57 4.34 10.85 10.02
CA ARG A 57 3.90 12.24 10.12
C ARG A 57 3.77 12.64 11.58
N ARG A 58 4.44 13.73 11.97
CA ARG A 58 4.46 14.26 13.34
C ARG A 58 3.33 15.26 13.63
N TYR A 59 2.61 15.70 12.61
CA TYR A 59 1.50 16.66 12.72
C TYR A 59 0.13 15.97 12.60
N ARG A 60 -0.92 16.65 13.09
CA ARG A 60 -2.30 16.15 13.02
C ARG A 60 -2.77 16.09 11.57
N HIS A 61 -3.32 14.95 11.17
CA HIS A 61 -3.92 14.75 9.86
C HIS A 61 -5.06 13.74 9.99
N ASN A 62 -5.83 13.56 8.91
CA ASN A 62 -6.88 12.57 8.88
C ASN A 62 -6.29 11.14 8.84
N TRP A 63 -6.21 10.51 10.00
CA TRP A 63 -5.75 9.13 10.17
C TRP A 63 -6.58 8.09 9.39
N MET A 64 -7.86 8.35 9.14
CA MET A 64 -8.73 7.44 8.37
C MET A 64 -8.32 7.37 6.89
N SER A 65 -7.76 8.46 6.35
CA SER A 65 -7.22 8.48 4.98
C SER A 65 -5.72 8.24 4.92
N CYS A 66 -5.02 8.25 6.06
CA CYS A 66 -3.59 7.98 6.11
C CYS A 66 -3.33 6.52 5.70
N PRO A 67 -2.39 6.24 4.78
CA PRO A 67 -2.07 4.87 4.41
C PRO A 67 -1.32 4.10 5.51
N PHE A 68 -0.81 4.80 6.51
CA PHE A 68 -0.03 4.23 7.61
C PHE A 68 -0.86 4.00 8.87
N MET A 69 -0.27 3.22 9.77
CA MET A 69 -0.89 2.77 11.00
C MET A 69 -0.88 3.83 12.11
N HIS A 70 -2.01 3.96 12.80
CA HIS A 70 -2.20 4.79 14.00
C HIS A 70 -2.64 3.94 15.19
N PHE A 71 -2.27 4.36 16.41
CA PHE A 71 -2.60 3.63 17.64
C PHE A 71 -4.11 3.55 17.86
N GLY A 72 -4.61 2.36 18.21
CA GLY A 72 -6.03 2.13 18.50
C GLY A 72 -6.95 2.10 17.28
N GLU A 73 -6.42 2.17 16.05
CA GLU A 73 -7.27 2.12 14.87
C GLU A 73 -7.72 0.70 14.50
N LYS A 74 -8.99 0.58 14.09
CA LYS A 74 -9.55 -0.70 13.62
C LYS A 74 -8.97 -1.16 12.27
N ALA A 75 -8.31 -0.26 11.54
CA ALA A 75 -7.70 -0.55 10.25
C ALA A 75 -6.28 -1.11 10.36
N ARG A 76 -5.67 -1.15 11.57
CA ARG A 76 -4.33 -1.73 11.79
C ARG A 76 -4.29 -3.14 11.20
N ARG A 77 -3.18 -3.46 10.55
CA ARG A 77 -2.89 -4.79 10.01
C ARG A 77 -1.57 -5.32 10.56
N ARG A 78 -1.51 -6.63 10.70
CA ARG A 78 -0.26 -7.38 10.86
C ARG A 78 0.38 -7.60 9.50
N ASP A 79 1.71 -7.45 9.44
CA ASP A 79 2.49 -7.71 8.21
C ASP A 79 2.42 -9.20 7.86
N PRO A 80 1.85 -9.59 6.70
CA PRO A 80 1.79 -11.00 6.28
C PRO A 80 3.17 -11.66 6.14
N ARG A 81 4.25 -10.89 6.05
CA ARG A 81 5.63 -11.40 5.97
C ARG A 81 6.21 -11.76 7.35
N LEU A 82 5.61 -11.23 8.41
CA LEU A 82 6.04 -11.46 9.80
C LEU A 82 5.05 -12.34 10.58
N TYR A 83 3.77 -12.33 10.18
CA TYR A 83 2.70 -13.05 10.85
C TYR A 83 1.94 -13.92 9.84
N ASN A 84 1.98 -15.24 10.06
CA ASN A 84 1.30 -16.22 9.21
C ASN A 84 -0.18 -16.33 9.61
N TYR A 85 -1.02 -15.45 9.07
CA TYR A 85 -2.47 -15.57 9.16
C TYR A 85 -3.09 -15.79 7.77
N VAL A 86 -4.23 -16.45 7.71
CA VAL A 86 -4.95 -16.66 6.46
C VAL A 86 -5.96 -15.54 6.22
N GLY A 87 -6.28 -15.30 4.95
CA GLY A 87 -7.36 -14.40 4.52
C GLY A 87 -8.76 -14.96 4.82
N ILE A 88 -9.02 -15.40 6.06
CA ILE A 88 -10.33 -15.82 6.58
C ILE A 88 -10.54 -15.05 7.88
N LEU A 89 -11.73 -14.45 8.07
CA LEU A 89 -12.03 -13.66 9.26
C LEU A 89 -12.01 -14.53 10.53
N CYS A 90 -11.36 -14.02 11.56
CA CYS A 90 -11.32 -14.65 12.87
C CYS A 90 -12.71 -14.60 13.54
N PRO A 91 -13.31 -15.74 13.92
CA PRO A 91 -14.62 -15.76 14.59
C PRO A 91 -14.59 -15.15 16.00
N ASP A 92 -13.41 -15.14 16.63
CA ASP A 92 -13.22 -14.64 17.99
C ASP A 92 -12.82 -13.16 18.03
N HIS A 93 -12.47 -12.57 16.89
CA HIS A 93 -12.05 -11.17 16.82
C HIS A 93 -13.27 -10.26 16.84
N LYS A 94 -13.76 -9.97 18.05
CA LYS A 94 -14.92 -9.13 18.31
C LYS A 94 -14.48 -7.87 19.06
N ASP A 95 -15.05 -6.73 18.70
CA ASP A 95 -14.74 -5.43 19.32
C ASP A 95 -13.24 -5.07 19.38
N GLY A 96 -12.46 -5.56 18.41
CA GLY A 96 -11.02 -5.32 18.33
C GLY A 96 -10.17 -6.20 19.24
N MET A 97 -10.75 -7.23 19.85
CA MET A 97 -10.09 -8.12 20.80
C MET A 97 -10.11 -9.55 20.30
N CYS A 98 -8.97 -10.23 20.41
CA CYS A 98 -8.82 -11.67 20.20
C CYS A 98 -7.78 -12.17 21.20
N LEU A 99 -8.10 -13.23 21.96
CA LEU A 99 -7.21 -13.76 23.00
C LEU A 99 -5.89 -14.31 22.43
N ARG A 100 -5.88 -14.68 21.14
CA ARG A 100 -4.68 -15.14 20.44
C ARG A 100 -3.75 -14.00 20.02
N GLY A 101 -4.20 -12.74 20.13
CA GLY A 101 -3.42 -11.56 19.77
C GLY A 101 -2.81 -11.65 18.38
N ASP A 102 -1.58 -11.18 18.22
CA ASP A 102 -0.90 -11.18 16.92
C ASP A 102 -0.55 -12.60 16.42
N SER A 103 -0.54 -13.61 17.31
CA SER A 103 -0.34 -15.03 16.97
C SER A 103 -1.59 -15.72 16.38
N CYS A 104 -2.71 -15.01 16.23
CA CYS A 104 -3.91 -15.57 15.62
C CYS A 104 -3.69 -15.92 14.14
N VAL A 105 -4.02 -17.15 13.74
CA VAL A 105 -3.88 -17.59 12.34
C VAL A 105 -5.00 -17.08 11.41
N PHE A 106 -5.97 -16.32 11.91
CA PHE A 106 -7.07 -15.77 11.11
C PHE A 106 -6.99 -14.25 11.07
N ALA A 107 -7.58 -13.64 10.04
CA ALA A 107 -7.62 -12.20 9.84
C ALA A 107 -8.48 -11.47 10.89
N HIS A 108 -7.95 -10.39 11.44
CA HIS A 108 -8.57 -9.50 12.42
C HIS A 108 -9.24 -8.30 11.74
N GLY A 109 -10.29 -8.59 10.96
CA GLY A 109 -11.13 -7.60 10.31
C GLY A 109 -10.93 -7.49 8.80
N ALA A 110 -11.69 -6.59 8.19
CA ALA A 110 -11.81 -6.49 6.73
C ALA A 110 -10.49 -6.16 6.04
N PHE A 111 -9.65 -5.31 6.64
CA PHE A 111 -8.38 -4.91 6.05
C PHE A 111 -7.36 -6.05 5.99
N GLU A 112 -7.23 -6.84 7.06
CA GLU A 112 -6.38 -8.04 7.02
C GLU A 112 -6.91 -9.10 6.05
N HIS A 113 -8.23 -9.29 6.00
CA HIS A 113 -8.84 -10.28 5.11
C HIS A 113 -8.68 -9.90 3.63
N TRP A 114 -9.03 -8.67 3.25
CA TRP A 114 -9.15 -8.27 1.85
C TRP A 114 -7.87 -7.71 1.24
N LEU A 115 -6.95 -7.19 2.06
CA LEU A 115 -5.60 -6.81 1.59
C LEU A 115 -4.58 -7.93 1.80
N HIS A 116 -5.02 -9.13 2.24
CA HIS A 116 -4.15 -10.30 2.26
C HIS A 116 -3.61 -10.60 0.86
N PRO A 117 -2.32 -10.99 0.69
CA PRO A 117 -1.76 -11.28 -0.63
C PRO A 117 -2.55 -12.30 -1.47
N ASP A 118 -3.22 -13.25 -0.80
CA ASP A 118 -4.07 -14.27 -1.45
C ASP A 118 -5.50 -13.81 -1.78
N LYS A 119 -5.92 -12.63 -1.31
CA LYS A 119 -7.29 -12.11 -1.46
C LYS A 119 -7.35 -10.78 -2.21
N TYR A 120 -6.28 -10.01 -2.15
CA TYR A 120 -6.23 -8.70 -2.78
C TYR A 120 -6.36 -8.82 -4.30
N ARG A 121 -7.33 -8.10 -4.86
CA ARG A 121 -7.66 -8.08 -6.29
C ARG A 121 -7.84 -9.47 -6.92
N THR A 122 -8.23 -10.49 -6.15
CA THR A 122 -8.56 -11.82 -6.72
C THR A 122 -10.01 -11.93 -7.18
N ARG A 123 -10.79 -10.87 -6.97
CA ARG A 123 -12.17 -10.72 -7.44
C ARG A 123 -12.36 -9.38 -8.12
N MET A 124 -13.30 -9.36 -9.06
CA MET A 124 -13.69 -8.15 -9.78
C MET A 124 -14.59 -7.26 -8.92
N CYS A 125 -14.34 -5.96 -8.92
CA CYS A 125 -15.17 -4.97 -8.27
C CYS A 125 -16.49 -4.84 -9.03
N ASN A 126 -17.61 -4.85 -8.31
CA ASN A 126 -18.94 -4.69 -8.91
C ASN A 126 -19.10 -3.36 -9.65
N ALA A 127 -18.47 -2.29 -9.14
CA ALA A 127 -18.53 -0.97 -9.76
C ALA A 127 -17.49 -0.79 -10.89
N ARG A 128 -16.51 -1.70 -11.03
CA ARG A 128 -15.44 -1.65 -12.04
C ARG A 128 -14.81 -0.24 -12.10
N ALA A 129 -14.72 0.35 -13.29
CA ALA A 129 -14.19 1.69 -13.54
C ALA A 129 -14.97 2.83 -12.85
N PHE A 130 -16.20 2.59 -12.37
CA PHE A 130 -17.01 3.60 -11.66
C PHE A 130 -16.83 3.55 -10.13
N CYS A 131 -15.92 2.70 -9.63
CA CYS A 131 -15.63 2.64 -8.20
C CYS A 131 -14.90 3.90 -7.73
N SER A 132 -15.52 4.64 -6.81
CA SER A 132 -14.92 5.85 -6.20
C SER A 132 -14.19 5.59 -4.88
N ARG A 133 -14.02 4.32 -4.48
CA ARG A 133 -13.32 3.97 -3.24
C ARG A 133 -11.81 4.21 -3.42
N ARG A 134 -11.27 5.14 -2.62
CA ARG A 134 -9.81 5.38 -2.55
C ARG A 134 -8.99 4.13 -2.21
N VAL A 135 -9.60 3.21 -1.47
CA VAL A 135 -9.02 1.90 -1.16
C VAL A 135 -10.04 0.85 -1.56
N CYS A 136 -9.94 0.37 -2.79
CA CYS A 136 -10.70 -0.79 -3.24
C CYS A 136 -9.85 -2.05 -3.09
N PHE A 137 -10.46 -3.11 -2.56
CA PHE A 137 -9.81 -4.39 -2.39
C PHE A 137 -9.90 -5.30 -3.63
N PHE A 138 -10.75 -4.91 -4.57
CA PHE A 138 -11.11 -5.69 -5.74
C PHE A 138 -10.52 -5.06 -7.00
N ALA A 139 -10.30 -5.87 -8.02
CA ALA A 139 -9.79 -5.41 -9.31
C ALA A 139 -10.85 -4.57 -10.05
N HIS A 140 -10.46 -3.48 -10.70
CA HIS A 140 -11.35 -2.68 -11.55
C HIS A 140 -11.29 -3.08 -13.04
N SER A 141 -10.27 -3.83 -13.42
CA SER A 141 -10.02 -4.30 -14.78
C SER A 141 -9.48 -5.74 -14.75
N VAL A 142 -9.48 -6.43 -15.89
CA VAL A 142 -8.92 -7.78 -16.00
C VAL A 142 -7.40 -7.77 -15.77
N GLN A 143 -6.73 -6.68 -16.12
CA GLN A 143 -5.29 -6.46 -15.92
C GLN A 143 -4.93 -6.35 -14.43
N GLU A 144 -5.84 -5.79 -13.61
CA GLU A 144 -5.69 -5.74 -12.16
C GLU A 144 -6.07 -7.06 -11.48
N LEU A 145 -6.78 -7.98 -12.16
CA LEU A 145 -7.27 -9.21 -11.57
C LEU A 145 -6.12 -10.19 -11.34
N ARG A 146 -5.87 -10.47 -10.06
CA ARG A 146 -4.90 -11.46 -9.60
C ARG A 146 -5.54 -12.84 -9.53
N GLN A 147 -4.73 -13.87 -9.70
CA GLN A 147 -5.21 -15.25 -9.48
C GLN A 147 -5.39 -15.50 -7.98
N GLU A 148 -6.49 -16.14 -7.61
CA GLU A 148 -6.67 -16.60 -6.23
C GLU A 148 -5.74 -17.78 -5.99
N THR A 149 -4.80 -17.62 -5.05
CA THR A 149 -4.00 -18.71 -4.49
C THR A 149 -4.90 -19.49 -3.53
N CYS A 150 -5.66 -20.44 -4.08
CA CYS A 150 -6.36 -21.42 -3.25
C CYS A 150 -5.32 -22.31 -2.58
N TYR A 151 -5.06 -22.11 -1.29
CA TYR A 151 -4.41 -23.15 -0.51
C TYR A 151 -5.41 -24.32 -0.36
N PRO A 152 -5.03 -25.53 -0.80
CA PRO A 152 -5.84 -26.73 -0.62
C PRO A 152 -5.76 -27.12 0.84
N TRP A 153 -6.52 -26.45 1.69
CA TRP A 153 -6.77 -26.89 3.06
C TRP A 153 -8.13 -27.57 3.15
N TYR A 154 -8.41 -28.51 2.24
CA TYR A 154 -9.30 -29.68 2.35
C TYR A 154 -8.86 -30.72 1.31
#